data_AF-A0A357VEX3-F1
#
_entry.id   AF-A0A357VEX3-F1
#
_cell.length_a   1.000
_cell.length_b   1.000
_cell.length_c   1.000
_cell.angle_alpha   90.00
_cell.angle_beta   90.00
_cell.angle_gamma   90.00
#
_symmetry.space_group_name_H-M   'P 1'
#
loop_
_entity.id
_entity.type
_entity.pdbx_description
1 polymer ?
#
loop_
_entity_poly.entity_id
_entity_poly.type
_entity_poly.pdbx_seq_one_letter_code
_entity_poly.pdbx_strand_id
1 'polypeptide(L)'
;MNRGIPVNEYISGVYAAGDVVETLDPNTGRKGLTPIWPNACAQGRIAAYNMAGHKRVYGGMIGMQNAVEFREIPAIAMGLTQPEGEDYEVFTDYRPERSLYKKLVLKGDVLVGLILVGDIRQAGVYGALMKKKADVRPFRHLLMRDDFYYGHVLRRTG
;
A
#
# COMPACT_ATOMS: atom_id res chain seq x y z
N MET A 1 -0.78 8.50 -21.55
CA MET A 1 -1.16 7.37 -22.42
C MET A 1 -2.12 6.50 -21.60
N ASN A 2 -3.41 6.42 -21.95
CA ASN A 2 -4.42 5.62 -21.23
C ASN A 2 -4.16 4.13 -21.46
N ARG A 3 -4.11 3.31 -20.40
CA ARG A 3 -3.80 1.87 -20.50
C ARG A 3 -4.92 0.96 -19.94
N GLY A 4 -5.99 1.51 -19.35
CA GLY A 4 -7.14 0.73 -18.88
C GLY A 4 -8.51 1.34 -19.22
N ILE A 5 -9.57 0.67 -18.77
CA ILE A 5 -10.96 1.13 -18.94
C ILE A 5 -11.29 2.09 -17.79
N PRO A 6 -11.65 3.36 -18.08
CA PRO A 6 -12.03 4.31 -17.04
C PRO A 6 -13.40 3.95 -16.47
N VAL A 7 -13.48 3.78 -15.15
CA VAL A 7 -14.74 3.59 -14.42
C VAL A 7 -14.96 4.71 -13.39
N ASN A 8 -16.22 4.89 -12.97
CA ASN A 8 -16.56 5.74 -11.83
C ASN A 8 -16.42 4.96 -10.50
N GLU A 9 -16.52 5.65 -9.37
CA GLU A 9 -16.36 5.06 -8.01
C GLU A 9 -17.44 4.03 -7.63
N TYR A 10 -18.51 3.95 -8.43
CA TYR A 10 -19.59 2.99 -8.33
C TYR A 10 -19.40 1.78 -9.25
N ILE A 11 -18.40 1.79 -10.13
CA ILE A 11 -18.20 0.74 -11.13
C ILE A 11 -19.51 0.52 -11.95
N SER A 12 -20.26 1.57 -12.28
CA SER A 12 -21.64 1.43 -12.80
C SER A 12 -21.77 1.67 -14.30
N GLY A 13 -22.65 0.93 -14.98
CA GLY A 13 -23.01 1.10 -16.40
C GLY A 13 -22.44 -0.02 -17.27
N VAL A 14 -21.11 -0.12 -17.31
CA VAL A 14 -20.36 -1.32 -17.71
C VAL A 14 -19.47 -1.66 -16.51
N TYR A 15 -19.77 -2.77 -15.84
CA TYR A 15 -19.03 -3.19 -14.65
C TYR A 15 -17.69 -3.78 -15.08
N ALA A 16 -16.58 -3.13 -14.72
CA ALA A 16 -15.24 -3.66 -14.90
C ALA A 16 -14.56 -3.81 -13.54
N ALA A 17 -13.82 -4.89 -13.34
CA ALA A 17 -13.06 -5.17 -12.13
C ALA A 17 -11.76 -5.88 -12.49
N GLY A 18 -10.78 -5.84 -11.59
CA GLY A 18 -9.48 -6.47 -11.77
C GLY A 18 -8.49 -5.59 -12.53
N ASP A 19 -7.48 -6.23 -13.09
CA ASP A 19 -6.25 -5.58 -13.56
C ASP A 19 -6.44 -4.62 -14.74
N VAL A 20 -7.62 -4.65 -15.39
CA VAL A 20 -7.99 -3.77 -16.51
C VAL A 20 -8.54 -2.41 -16.07
N VAL A 21 -8.84 -2.24 -14.78
CA VAL A 21 -9.54 -1.08 -14.25
C VAL A 21 -8.57 -0.05 -13.70
N GLU A 22 -8.68 1.18 -14.20
CA GLU A 22 -8.01 2.33 -13.61
C GLU A 22 -8.82 2.84 -12.41
N THR A 23 -8.25 2.76 -11.21
CA THR A 23 -8.83 3.36 -10.00
C THR A 23 -8.04 4.57 -9.54
N LEU A 24 -8.72 5.48 -8.84
CA LEU A 24 -8.06 6.59 -8.17
C LEU A 24 -7.18 6.05 -7.05
N ASP A 25 -5.89 6.35 -7.09
CA ASP A 25 -5.00 6.12 -5.96
C ASP A 25 -5.18 7.27 -4.95
N PRO A 26 -5.73 7.01 -3.75
CA PRO A 26 -5.96 8.05 -2.75
C PRO A 26 -4.68 8.64 -2.15
N ASN A 27 -3.51 8.06 -2.42
CA ASN A 27 -2.22 8.60 -1.98
C ASN A 27 -1.67 9.64 -2.95
N THR A 28 -1.86 9.43 -4.25
CA THR A 28 -1.33 10.31 -5.31
C THR A 28 -2.39 11.21 -5.94
N GLY A 29 -3.68 10.91 -5.76
CA GLY A 29 -4.80 11.58 -6.42
C GLY A 29 -4.88 11.30 -7.93
N ARG A 30 -4.07 10.37 -8.44
CA ARG A 30 -3.99 10.04 -9.87
C ARG A 30 -4.75 8.74 -10.15
N LYS A 31 -5.32 8.61 -11.35
CA LYS A 31 -5.89 7.34 -11.83
C LYS A 31 -4.78 6.47 -12.42
N GLY A 32 -4.81 5.18 -12.14
CA GLY A 32 -3.86 4.22 -12.69
C GLY A 32 -4.28 2.78 -12.44
N LEU A 33 -3.56 1.86 -13.09
CA LEU A 33 -3.75 0.43 -12.90
C LEU A 33 -3.08 -0.02 -11.59
N THR A 34 -3.70 -0.99 -10.91
CA THR A 34 -3.10 -1.63 -9.73
C THR A 34 -3.42 -3.12 -9.75
N PRO A 35 -2.59 -3.91 -10.44
CA PRO A 35 -2.83 -5.34 -10.64
C PRO A 35 -2.37 -6.13 -9.40
N ILE A 36 -3.15 -6.05 -8.33
CA ILE A 36 -2.92 -6.80 -7.10
C ILE A 36 -4.15 -7.63 -6.75
N TRP A 37 -3.96 -8.87 -6.29
CA TRP A 37 -5.06 -9.80 -6.04
C TRP A 37 -6.11 -9.26 -5.05
N PRO A 38 -5.73 -8.62 -3.92
CA PRO A 38 -6.72 -8.02 -3.02
C PRO A 38 -7.53 -6.89 -3.68
N ASN A 39 -6.91 -6.14 -4.60
CA ASN A 39 -7.61 -5.09 -5.34
C ASN A 39 -8.64 -5.69 -6.29
N ALA A 40 -8.26 -6.71 -7.06
CA ALA A 40 -9.19 -7.43 -7.93
C ALA A 40 -10.38 -8.02 -7.15
N CYS A 41 -10.11 -8.65 -6.00
CA CYS A 41 -11.17 -9.19 -5.12
C CYS A 41 -12.09 -8.09 -4.56
N ALA A 42 -11.52 -6.96 -4.10
CA ALA A 42 -12.29 -5.85 -3.56
C ALA A 42 -13.16 -5.18 -4.64
N GLN A 43 -12.61 -4.92 -5.82
CA GLN A 43 -13.34 -4.40 -6.96
C GLN A 43 -14.45 -5.35 -7.40
N GLY A 44 -14.17 -6.66 -7.50
CA GLY A 44 -15.17 -7.67 -7.85
C GLY A 44 -16.34 -7.71 -6.84
N ARG A 45 -16.05 -7.62 -5.54
CA ARG A 45 -17.08 -7.56 -4.50
C ARG A 45 -17.95 -6.31 -4.62
N ILE A 46 -17.34 -5.13 -4.82
CA ILE A 46 -18.09 -3.87 -4.97
C ILE A 46 -18.94 -3.89 -6.24
N ALA A 47 -18.38 -4.36 -7.36
CA ALA A 47 -19.11 -4.54 -8.61
C ALA A 47 -20.33 -5.46 -8.41
N ALA A 48 -20.17 -6.60 -7.73
CA ALA A 48 -21.26 -7.52 -7.43
C ALA A 48 -22.37 -6.89 -6.58
N TYR A 49 -22.01 -6.14 -5.53
CA TYR A 49 -23.01 -5.41 -4.72
C TYR A 49 -23.80 -4.40 -5.56
N ASN A 50 -23.11 -3.63 -6.41
CA ASN A 50 -23.76 -2.63 -7.25
C ASN A 50 -24.64 -3.27 -8.34
N MET A 51 -24.20 -4.39 -8.94
CA MET A 51 -25.00 -5.19 -9.86
C MET A 51 -26.29 -5.72 -9.19
N ALA A 52 -26.23 -6.07 -7.91
CA ALA A 52 -27.38 -6.51 -7.11
C ALA A 52 -28.26 -5.35 -6.59
N GLY A 53 -28.00 -4.11 -6.99
CA GLY A 53 -28.77 -2.93 -6.56
C GLY A 53 -28.35 -2.33 -5.21
N HIS A 54 -27.31 -2.88 -4.56
CA HIS A 54 -26.79 -2.36 -3.30
C HIS A 54 -25.64 -1.37 -3.55
N LYS A 55 -25.95 -0.07 -3.55
CA LYS A 55 -24.94 0.99 -3.77
C LYS A 55 -23.81 0.92 -2.73
N ARG A 56 -22.60 0.58 -3.21
CA ARG A 56 -21.34 0.65 -2.47
C ARG A 56 -20.29 1.40 -3.28
N VAL A 57 -19.51 2.20 -2.58
CA VAL A 57 -18.38 2.95 -3.14
C VAL A 57 -17.10 2.15 -2.93
N TYR A 58 -16.26 2.08 -3.96
CA TYR A 58 -14.92 1.51 -3.81
C TYR A 58 -14.02 2.50 -3.04
N GLY A 59 -13.65 2.16 -1.80
CA GLY A 59 -12.92 3.04 -0.88
C GLY A 59 -11.41 3.20 -1.14
N GLY A 60 -10.91 2.74 -2.29
CA GLY A 60 -9.50 2.84 -2.65
C GLY A 60 -8.60 1.75 -2.06
N MET A 61 -7.34 1.76 -2.49
CA MET A 61 -6.32 0.72 -2.25
C MET A 61 -5.67 0.74 -0.86
N ILE A 62 -6.22 1.49 0.10
CA ILE A 62 -5.50 1.81 1.34
C ILE A 62 -5.34 0.54 2.21
N GLY A 63 -4.10 0.04 2.30
CA GLY A 63 -3.73 -1.14 3.08
C GLY A 63 -3.84 -2.47 2.35
N MET A 64 -4.06 -2.46 1.03
CA MET A 64 -4.02 -3.68 0.21
C MET A 64 -2.57 -4.06 -0.10
N GLN A 65 -2.28 -5.35 0.01
CA GLN A 65 -0.93 -5.90 0.08
C GLN A 65 -0.81 -7.06 -0.90
N ASN A 66 0.16 -7.03 -1.80
CA ASN A 66 0.61 -8.25 -2.48
C ASN A 66 1.75 -8.83 -1.66
N ALA A 67 1.51 -9.99 -1.04
CA ALA A 67 2.57 -10.85 -0.57
C ALA A 67 2.93 -11.78 -1.73
N VAL A 68 4.17 -11.74 -2.19
CA VAL A 68 4.70 -12.66 -3.20
C VAL A 68 5.87 -13.38 -2.57
N GLU A 69 5.89 -14.70 -2.71
CA GLU A 69 7.00 -15.52 -2.27
C GLU A 69 7.88 -15.81 -3.49
N PHE A 70 9.14 -15.39 -3.44
CA PHE A 70 10.12 -15.70 -4.48
C PHE A 70 11.19 -16.62 -3.87
N ARG A 71 11.20 -17.89 -4.27
CA ARG A 71 12.14 -18.90 -3.74
C ARG A 71 12.13 -18.98 -2.20
N GLU A 72 10.93 -19.07 -1.61
CA GLU A 72 10.70 -19.16 -0.14
C GLU A 72 11.06 -17.89 0.66
N ILE A 73 11.43 -16.80 -0.01
CA ILE A 73 11.69 -15.51 0.64
C ILE A 73 10.41 -14.68 0.54
N PRO A 74 9.73 -14.39 1.66
CA PRO A 74 8.51 -13.60 1.64
C PRO A 74 8.86 -12.15 1.29
N ALA A 75 8.10 -11.56 0.38
CA ALA A 75 8.23 -10.17 0.01
C ALA A 75 6.87 -9.47 0.02
N ILE A 76 6.87 -8.21 0.41
CA ILE A 76 5.69 -7.35 0.39
C ILE A 76 6.06 -5.94 -0.02
N ALA A 77 5.21 -5.36 -0.87
CA ALA A 77 5.30 -3.98 -1.29
C ALA A 77 3.96 -3.28 -1.03
N MET A 78 4.01 -2.04 -0.55
CA MET A 78 2.84 -1.21 -0.27
C MET A 78 3.10 0.24 -0.69
N GLY A 79 2.08 0.88 -1.29
CA GLY A 79 2.10 2.30 -1.64
C GLY A 79 3.16 2.68 -2.67
N LEU A 80 3.69 3.90 -2.55
CA LEU A 80 4.63 4.51 -3.49
C LEU A 80 6.06 4.02 -3.26
N THR A 81 6.44 2.94 -3.93
CA THR A 81 7.76 2.32 -3.76
C THR A 81 8.85 2.90 -4.65
N GLN A 82 8.49 3.61 -5.72
CA GLN A 82 9.40 4.33 -6.60
C GLN A 82 8.91 5.78 -6.74
N PRO A 83 9.23 6.65 -5.76
CA PRO A 83 8.86 8.06 -5.84
C PRO A 83 9.66 8.77 -6.94
N GLU A 84 9.02 9.73 -7.60
CA GLU A 84 9.67 10.68 -8.52
C GLU A 84 9.66 12.07 -7.85
N GLY A 85 10.79 12.79 -7.94
CA GLY A 85 10.96 14.13 -7.35
C GLY A 85 11.68 14.13 -5.99
N GLU A 86 12.05 15.31 -5.53
CA GLU A 86 12.91 15.51 -4.34
C GLU A 86 12.13 15.61 -3.02
N ASP A 87 10.80 15.66 -3.06
CA ASP A 87 9.93 15.78 -1.87
C ASP A 87 9.84 14.49 -1.02
N TYR A 88 10.58 13.46 -1.41
CA TYR A 88 10.50 12.12 -0.82
C TYR A 88 11.81 11.71 -0.18
N GLU A 89 11.73 11.21 1.05
CA GLU A 89 12.86 10.64 1.75
C GLU A 89 12.80 9.12 1.68
N VAL A 90 13.87 8.52 1.16
CA VAL A 90 13.96 7.09 0.92
C VAL A 90 15.00 6.48 1.86
N PHE A 91 14.55 5.54 2.69
CA PHE A 91 15.41 4.76 3.58
C PHE A 91 15.51 3.34 3.05
N THR A 92 16.73 2.82 2.98
CA THR A 92 17.00 1.45 2.54
C THR A 92 17.97 0.77 3.47
N ASP A 93 17.65 -0.47 3.82
CA ASP A 93 18.54 -1.41 4.47
C ASP A 93 18.58 -2.69 3.64
N TYR A 94 19.77 -3.05 3.17
CA TYR A 94 20.00 -4.16 2.24
C TYR A 94 21.05 -5.09 2.82
N ARG A 95 20.62 -6.31 3.17
CA ARG A 95 21.40 -7.35 3.84
C ARG A 95 21.24 -8.68 3.08
N PRO A 96 21.82 -8.80 1.88
CA PRO A 96 21.63 -9.96 1.00
C PRO A 96 22.10 -11.27 1.62
N GLU A 97 23.11 -11.24 2.48
CA GLU A 97 23.62 -12.39 3.23
C GLU A 97 22.58 -13.02 4.17
N ARG A 98 21.51 -12.28 4.49
CA ARG A 98 20.35 -12.75 5.27
C ARG A 98 19.06 -12.79 4.47
N SER A 99 19.12 -12.56 3.16
CA SER A 99 17.94 -12.39 2.30
C SER A 99 16.98 -11.29 2.79
N LEU A 100 17.53 -10.21 3.37
CA LEU A 100 16.76 -9.11 3.93
C LEU A 100 16.86 -7.85 3.05
N TYR A 101 15.71 -7.24 2.81
CA TYR A 101 15.62 -5.90 2.24
C TYR A 101 14.46 -5.14 2.88
N LYS A 102 14.73 -3.92 3.35
CA LYS A 102 13.72 -3.01 3.89
C LYS A 102 13.87 -1.67 3.19
N LYS A 103 12.80 -1.20 2.56
CA LYS A 103 12.70 0.14 1.99
C LYS A 103 11.52 0.86 2.60
N LEU A 104 11.72 2.08 3.09
CA LEU A 104 10.65 2.98 3.50
C LEU A 104 10.72 4.26 2.66
N VAL A 105 9.55 4.78 2.29
CA VAL A 105 9.43 6.06 1.57
C VAL A 105 8.54 6.98 2.41
N LEU A 106 9.11 8.10 2.85
CA LEU A 106 8.39 9.16 3.53
C LEU A 106 8.14 10.33 2.58
N LYS A 107 7.01 11.01 2.76
CA LYS A 107 6.76 12.35 2.23
C LYS A 107 6.54 13.28 3.42
N GLY A 108 7.54 14.08 3.77
CA GLY A 108 7.61 14.74 5.07
C GLY A 108 7.56 13.70 6.20
N ASP A 109 6.57 13.84 7.09
CA ASP A 109 6.43 12.98 8.28
C ASP A 109 5.39 11.87 8.13
N VAL A 110 5.05 11.50 6.90
CA VAL A 110 4.06 10.46 6.61
C VAL A 110 4.70 9.34 5.78
N LEU A 111 4.50 8.10 6.22
CA LEU A 111 4.89 6.92 5.45
C LEU A 111 3.96 6.73 4.26
N VAL A 112 4.54 6.73 3.06
CA VAL A 112 3.80 6.64 1.79
C VAL A 112 4.18 5.42 0.96
N GLY A 113 5.28 4.73 1.29
CA GLY A 113 5.69 3.52 0.59
C GLY A 113 6.55 2.59 1.44
N LEU A 114 6.50 1.30 1.12
CA LEU A 114 7.22 0.24 1.82
C LEU A 114 7.58 -0.91 0.87
N ILE A 115 8.78 -1.47 1.03
CA ILE A 115 9.14 -2.82 0.56
C ILE A 115 9.78 -3.57 1.72
N LEU A 116 9.30 -4.77 2.04
CA LEU A 116 9.97 -5.71 2.95
C LEU A 116 10.25 -7.01 2.18
N VAL A 117 11.43 -7.58 2.37
CA VAL A 117 11.85 -8.87 1.85
C VAL A 117 12.52 -9.63 2.99
N GLY A 118 12.19 -10.92 3.13
CA GLY A 118 12.67 -11.81 4.17
C GLY A 118 11.93 -11.65 5.50
N ASP A 119 11.95 -10.47 6.11
CA ASP A 119 11.19 -10.20 7.34
C ASP A 119 9.98 -9.30 7.09
N ILE A 120 8.80 -9.92 6.97
CA ILE A 120 7.53 -9.22 6.71
C ILE A 120 6.62 -9.12 7.93
N ARG A 121 7.06 -9.55 9.13
CA ARG A 121 6.20 -9.71 10.33
C ARG A 121 5.47 -8.42 10.73
N GLN A 122 6.09 -7.27 10.46
CA GLN A 122 5.59 -5.95 10.85
C GLN A 122 4.87 -5.21 9.73
N ALA A 123 4.63 -5.87 8.59
CA ALA A 123 3.92 -5.29 7.45
C ALA A 123 2.58 -4.64 7.86
N GLY A 124 1.82 -5.28 8.75
CA GLY A 124 0.56 -4.76 9.26
C GLY A 124 0.69 -3.44 10.03
N VAL A 125 1.77 -3.24 10.79
CA VAL A 125 2.02 -1.99 11.54
C VAL A 125 2.30 -0.86 10.57
N TYR A 126 3.20 -1.07 9.60
CA TYR A 126 3.48 -0.07 8.56
C TYR A 126 2.24 0.24 7.72
N GLY A 127 1.49 -0.78 7.31
CA GLY A 127 0.24 -0.61 6.58
C GLY A 127 -0.79 0.22 7.36
N ALA A 128 -0.87 0.05 8.68
CA ALA A 128 -1.72 0.86 9.54
C ALA A 128 -1.26 2.32 9.63
N LEU A 129 0.05 2.58 9.71
CA LEU A 129 0.62 3.93 9.69
C LEU A 129 0.32 4.65 8.38
N MET A 130 0.54 3.96 7.25
CA MET A 130 0.21 4.47 5.91
C MET A 130 -1.28 4.76 5.79
N LYS A 131 -2.13 3.82 6.22
CA LYS A 131 -3.59 3.96 6.16
C LYS A 131 -4.12 5.14 6.95
N LYS A 132 -3.54 5.40 8.12
CA LYS A 132 -3.94 6.50 9.00
C LYS A 132 -3.25 7.83 8.65
N LYS A 133 -2.32 7.84 7.68
CA LYS A 133 -1.43 8.99 7.41
C LYS A 133 -0.81 9.51 8.71
N ALA A 134 -0.36 8.59 9.56
CA ALA A 134 0.13 8.91 10.89
C ALA A 134 1.41 9.75 10.83
N ASP A 135 1.51 10.74 11.72
CA ASP A 135 2.75 11.49 11.93
C ASP A 135 3.80 10.58 12.59
N VAL A 136 4.87 10.29 11.85
CA VAL A 136 5.93 9.39 12.31
C VAL A 136 7.07 10.10 13.04
N ARG A 137 7.10 11.44 13.12
CA ARG A 137 8.17 12.19 13.80
C ARG A 137 8.57 11.62 15.15
N PRO A 138 7.62 11.28 16.06
CA PRO A 138 7.98 10.89 17.43
C PRO A 138 8.81 9.59 17.51
N PHE A 139 8.72 8.75 16.48
CA PHE A 139 9.36 7.43 16.42
C PHE A 139 10.08 7.18 15.09
N ARG A 140 10.38 8.23 14.33
CA ARG A 140 11.01 8.15 13.00
C ARG A 140 12.33 7.37 13.02
N HIS A 141 13.15 7.61 14.04
CA HIS A 141 14.43 6.94 14.27
C HIS A 141 14.29 5.42 14.57
N LEU A 142 13.08 4.94 14.88
CA LEU A 142 12.82 3.53 15.17
C LEU A 142 12.35 2.76 13.94
N LEU A 143 11.82 3.44 12.91
CA LEU A 143 11.17 2.81 11.76
C LEU A 143 12.05 1.80 11.02
N MET A 144 13.35 2.03 10.94
CA MET A 144 14.26 1.11 10.25
C MET A 144 14.76 -0.06 11.10
N ARG A 145 14.56 -0.02 12.42
CA ARG A 145 15.10 -1.04 13.33
C ARG A 145 14.44 -2.41 13.10
N ASP A 146 15.19 -3.46 13.38
CA ASP A 146 14.72 -4.85 13.29
C ASP A 146 13.68 -5.17 14.36
N ASP A 147 13.79 -4.51 15.52
CA ASP A 147 12.86 -4.62 16.63
C ASP A 147 11.71 -3.61 16.55
N PHE A 148 11.41 -3.00 15.40
CA PHE A 148 10.26 -2.11 15.29
C PHE A 148 8.94 -2.89 15.39
N TYR A 149 8.05 -2.54 16.33
CA TYR A 149 6.72 -3.14 16.48
C TYR A 149 5.71 -2.12 17.01
N TYR A 150 4.44 -2.54 17.08
CA TYR A 150 3.31 -1.70 17.48
C TYR A 150 3.47 -0.95 18.83
N GLY A 151 4.21 -1.51 19.79
CA GLY A 151 4.44 -0.87 21.09
C GLY A 151 5.26 0.41 21.01
N HIS A 152 6.12 0.56 19.99
CA HIS A 152 6.84 1.82 19.73
C HIS A 152 5.92 2.94 19.27
N VAL A 153 4.82 2.59 18.60
CA VAL A 153 3.81 3.55 18.13
C VAL A 153 2.94 4.01 19.31
N LEU A 154 2.48 3.07 20.15
CA LEU A 154 1.58 3.39 21.28
C LEU A 154 2.21 4.28 22.35
N ARG A 155 3.50 4.11 22.66
CA ARG A 155 4.15 4.81 23.79
C ARG A 155 4.36 6.31 23.56
N ARG A 156 4.07 6.84 22.37
CA ARG A 156 4.37 8.24 22.00
C ARG A 156 3.20 9.00 21.37
N THR A 157 2.01 8.40 21.35
CA THR A 157 0.75 9.06 20.95
C THR A 157 -0.15 9.39 22.15
N GLY A 158 0.42 9.46 23.36
CA GLY A 158 -0.26 9.86 24.59
C GLY A 158 0.27 11.19 25.10
#